data_AF-C8C0D9-F1
#
_entry.id   AF-C8C0D9-F1
#
_cell.length_a   1.000
_cell.length_b   1.000
_cell.length_c   1.000
_cell.angle_alpha   90.00
_cell.angle_beta   90.00
_cell.angle_gamma   90.00
#
_symmetry.space_group_name_H-M   'P 1'
#
loop_
_entity.id
_entity.type
_entity.pdbx_description
1 polymer ?
#
loop_
_entity_poly.entity_id
_entity_poly.type
_entity_poly.pdbx_seq_one_letter_code
_entity_poly.pdbx_strand_id
1 'polypeptide(L)'
;MLASASGKDKFRAGLPKEVEVGHKTGMSYRTPEGIRMCDADVGVIYMPGGEKCYLAVLVKDSKETDAANAKIMADIAKKVYSHYTENAGKNSAPAK
;
A
#
# COMPACT_ATOMS: atom_id res chain seq x y z
N MET A 1 -2.24 12.46 -6.45
CA MET A 1 -2.71 11.68 -5.30
C MET A 1 -3.61 10.54 -5.77
N LEU A 2 -4.89 10.78 -6.11
CA LEU A 2 -5.82 9.74 -6.62
C LEU A 2 -5.47 9.22 -8.03
N ALA A 3 -4.97 10.08 -8.91
CA ALA A 3 -4.51 9.71 -10.25
C ALA A 3 -2.99 9.68 -10.39
N SER A 4 -2.24 9.32 -9.33
CA SER A 4 -0.78 9.23 -9.41
C SER A 4 -0.36 8.29 -10.55
N ALA A 5 0.54 8.74 -11.43
CA ALA A 5 1.04 7.91 -12.53
C ALA A 5 2.09 6.90 -12.06
N SER A 6 2.81 7.19 -10.97
CA SER A 6 3.85 6.34 -10.38
C SER A 6 3.28 5.31 -9.40
N GLY A 7 4.03 4.22 -9.16
CA GLY A 7 3.71 3.24 -8.12
C GLY A 7 2.50 2.36 -8.39
N LYS A 8 2.17 2.11 -9.67
CA LYS A 8 1.05 1.22 -10.04
C LYS A 8 1.23 -0.22 -9.52
N ASP A 9 2.47 -0.60 -9.31
CA ASP A 9 2.96 -1.88 -8.80
C ASP A 9 3.09 -1.96 -7.27
N LYS A 10 2.82 -0.86 -6.55
CA LYS A 10 2.91 -0.77 -5.08
C LYS A 10 1.54 -0.98 -4.43
N PHE A 11 1.03 -0.02 -3.64
CA PHE A 11 -0.24 -0.17 -2.93
C PHE A 11 -1.39 -0.61 -3.84
N ARG A 12 -1.51 -0.02 -5.04
CA ARG A 12 -2.57 -0.34 -6.00
C ARG A 12 -2.54 -1.79 -6.47
N ALA A 13 -1.36 -2.40 -6.59
CA ALA A 13 -1.26 -3.80 -7.02
C ALA A 13 -1.75 -4.80 -5.96
N GLY A 14 -1.80 -4.36 -4.70
CA GLY A 14 -2.30 -5.17 -3.59
C GLY A 14 -3.81 -5.10 -3.38
N LEU A 15 -4.50 -4.16 -4.05
CA LEU A 15 -5.89 -3.81 -3.77
C LEU A 15 -6.82 -4.16 -4.94
N PRO A 16 -8.11 -4.40 -4.69
CA PRO A 16 -9.12 -4.49 -5.74
C PRO A 16 -9.11 -3.24 -6.64
N LYS A 17 -9.44 -3.39 -7.93
CA LYS A 17 -9.33 -2.30 -8.92
C LYS A 17 -10.28 -1.13 -8.65
N GLU A 18 -11.34 -1.41 -7.91
CA GLU A 18 -12.42 -0.52 -7.55
C GLU A 18 -12.07 0.33 -6.32
N VAL A 19 -11.04 -0.09 -5.56
CA VAL A 19 -10.57 0.63 -4.38
C VAL A 19 -9.70 1.79 -4.83
N GLU A 20 -10.21 2.99 -4.58
CA GLU A 20 -9.45 4.21 -4.83
C GLU A 20 -8.31 4.37 -3.83
N VAL A 21 -7.17 4.83 -4.34
CA VAL A 21 -5.97 5.09 -3.53
C VAL A 21 -5.39 6.44 -3.91
N GLY A 22 -5.44 7.36 -2.97
CA GLY A 22 -4.73 8.63 -3.03
C GLY A 22 -3.33 8.46 -2.45
N HIS A 23 -2.29 8.37 -3.28
CA HIS A 23 -0.93 8.10 -2.79
C HIS A 23 0.16 8.96 -3.45
N LYS A 24 1.35 8.92 -2.83
CA LYS A 24 2.60 9.47 -3.33
C LYS A 24 3.75 8.49 -3.05
N THR A 25 4.49 8.19 -4.11
CA THR A 25 5.69 7.35 -4.01
C THR A 25 6.97 8.17 -3.84
N GLY A 26 7.97 7.53 -3.25
CA GLY A 26 9.37 7.96 -3.25
C GLY A 26 10.29 6.76 -3.51
N MET A 27 11.39 6.97 -4.21
CA MET A 27 12.41 5.94 -4.44
C MET A 27 13.76 6.63 -4.55
N SER A 28 14.74 6.24 -3.73
CA SER A 28 16.12 6.71 -3.81
C SER A 28 16.82 6.10 -5.01
N TYR A 29 18.03 6.53 -5.38
CA TYR A 29 18.93 5.68 -6.19
C TYR A 29 19.45 4.49 -5.39
N ARG A 30 20.24 3.62 -6.05
CA ARG A 30 21.01 2.59 -5.37
C ARG A 30 22.43 3.08 -5.05
N THR A 31 23.00 2.61 -3.94
CA THR A 31 24.43 2.80 -3.62
C THR A 31 25.31 1.97 -4.58
N PRO A 32 26.63 2.18 -4.61
CA PRO A 32 27.55 1.34 -5.40
C PRO A 32 27.47 -0.15 -5.04
N GLU A 33 27.11 -0.49 -3.81
CA GLU A 33 26.91 -1.86 -3.31
C GLU A 33 25.53 -2.43 -3.67
N GLY A 34 24.73 -1.68 -4.45
CA GLY A 34 23.41 -2.10 -4.92
C GLY A 34 22.28 -1.86 -3.93
N ILE A 35 22.49 -1.13 -2.83
CA ILE A 35 21.47 -0.91 -1.79
C ILE A 35 20.48 0.17 -2.21
N ARG A 36 19.18 -0.14 -2.20
CA ARG A 36 18.12 0.87 -2.28
C ARG A 36 17.91 1.48 -0.89
N MET A 37 18.41 2.70 -0.68
CA MET A 37 18.29 3.40 0.62
C MET A 37 16.84 3.57 1.06
N CYS A 38 15.94 3.86 0.13
CA CYS A 38 14.51 3.92 0.40
C CYS A 38 13.69 3.64 -0.85
N ASP A 39 12.70 2.77 -0.72
CA ASP A 39 11.57 2.68 -1.62
C ASP A 39 10.27 2.76 -0.82
N ALA A 40 9.41 3.71 -1.17
CA ALA A 40 8.27 4.08 -0.35
C ALA A 40 7.00 4.31 -1.15
N ASP A 41 5.88 4.05 -0.48
CA ASP A 41 4.55 4.46 -0.88
C ASP A 41 3.78 4.91 0.36
N VAL A 42 3.09 6.05 0.25
CA VAL A 42 2.35 6.66 1.35
C VAL A 42 1.04 7.19 0.79
N GLY A 43 -0.08 6.85 1.42
CA GLY A 43 -1.37 7.26 0.91
C GLY A 43 -2.56 6.98 1.81
N VAL A 44 -3.72 7.34 1.27
CA VAL A 44 -5.04 7.05 1.81
C VAL A 44 -5.71 6.00 0.92
N ILE A 45 -6.20 4.94 1.53
CA ILE A 45 -7.04 3.91 0.95
C ILE A 45 -8.48 4.23 1.33
N TYR A 46 -9.35 4.38 0.33
CA TYR A 46 -10.76 4.65 0.56
C TYR A 46 -11.50 3.32 0.77
N MET A 47 -11.90 3.05 2.01
CA MET A 47 -12.46 1.77 2.41
C MET A 47 -13.94 1.65 2.01
N PRO A 48 -14.44 0.41 1.81
CA PRO A 48 -15.88 0.17 1.72
C PRO A 48 -16.57 0.72 2.97
N GLY A 49 -17.67 1.45 2.80
CA GLY A 49 -18.38 2.11 3.92
C GLY A 49 -17.98 3.57 4.16
N GLY A 50 -17.05 4.13 3.39
CA GLY A 50 -16.71 5.56 3.43
C GLY A 50 -15.62 5.93 4.44
N GLU A 51 -15.12 4.96 5.21
CA GLU A 51 -13.95 5.13 6.07
C GLU A 51 -12.66 5.28 5.25
N LYS A 52 -11.62 5.81 5.90
CA LYS A 52 -10.31 6.05 5.28
C LYS A 52 -9.21 5.37 6.10
N CYS A 53 -8.40 4.56 5.43
CA CYS A 53 -7.20 3.97 6.01
C CYS A 53 -5.97 4.73 5.49
N TYR A 54 -5.19 5.33 6.39
CA TYR A 54 -3.93 5.98 6.03
C TYR A 54 -2.78 4.99 6.25
N LEU A 55 -2.01 4.73 5.21
CA LEU A 55 -0.92 3.75 5.22
C LEU A 55 0.36 4.39 4.68
N ALA A 56 1.46 4.17 5.40
CA ALA A 56 2.81 4.53 4.99
C ALA A 56 3.70 3.29 5.09
N VAL A 57 4.34 2.91 3.99
CA VAL A 57 5.32 1.81 3.97
C VAL A 57 6.62 2.33 3.37
N LEU A 58 7.70 2.13 4.12
CA LEU A 58 9.05 2.48 3.71
C LEU A 58 9.91 1.22 3.79
N VAL A 59 10.35 0.74 2.64
CA VAL A 59 11.33 -0.35 2.53
C VAL A 59 12.71 0.30 2.48
N LYS A 60 13.50 0.14 3.54
CA LYS A 60 14.80 0.81 3.70
C LYS A 60 15.97 -0.16 3.60
N ASP A 61 17.10 0.37 3.17
CA ASP A 61 18.39 -0.32 3.08
C ASP A 61 18.30 -1.71 2.42
N SER A 62 17.50 -1.76 1.35
CA SER A 62 17.11 -3.02 0.73
C SER A 62 18.10 -3.47 -0.34
N LYS A 63 18.53 -4.73 -0.23
CA LYS A 63 19.28 -5.47 -1.26
C LYS A 63 18.37 -6.07 -2.33
N GLU A 64 17.06 -6.06 -2.11
CA GLU A 64 16.09 -6.65 -3.03
C GLU A 64 15.99 -5.87 -4.34
N THR A 65 15.40 -6.50 -5.35
CA THR A 65 15.05 -5.85 -6.62
C THR A 65 13.91 -4.83 -6.43
N ASP A 66 13.74 -3.93 -7.40
CA ASP A 66 12.66 -2.93 -7.35
C ASP A 66 11.27 -3.58 -7.35
N ALA A 67 11.10 -4.63 -8.16
CA ALA A 67 9.86 -5.41 -8.19
C ALA A 67 9.57 -6.10 -6.84
N ALA A 68 10.59 -6.63 -6.16
CA ALA A 68 10.42 -7.25 -4.85
C ALA A 68 10.04 -6.21 -3.77
N ASN A 69 10.67 -5.02 -3.77
CA ASN A 69 10.29 -3.92 -2.87
C ASN A 69 8.85 -3.45 -3.13
N ALA A 70 8.47 -3.27 -4.41
CA ALA A 70 7.10 -2.94 -4.79
C ALA A 70 6.09 -4.00 -4.31
N LYS A 71 6.43 -5.28 -4.48
CA LYS A 71 5.60 -6.39 -4.02
C LYS A 71 5.42 -6.41 -2.51
N ILE A 72 6.46 -6.12 -1.72
CA ILE A 72 6.34 -6.00 -0.26
C ILE A 72 5.27 -4.96 0.10
N MET A 73 5.30 -3.78 -0.54
CA MET A 73 4.32 -2.73 -0.30
C MET A 73 2.90 -3.15 -0.73
N ALA A 74 2.78 -3.84 -1.87
CA ALA A 74 1.50 -4.38 -2.34
C ALA A 74 0.92 -5.43 -1.36
N ASP A 75 1.74 -6.36 -0.90
CA ASP A 75 1.33 -7.42 0.02
C ASP A 75 0.88 -6.84 1.38
N ILE A 76 1.59 -5.83 1.89
CA ILE A 76 1.20 -5.12 3.13
C ILE A 76 -0.14 -4.40 2.93
N ALA A 77 -0.30 -3.64 1.83
CA ALA A 77 -1.56 -2.95 1.54
C ALA A 77 -2.74 -3.92 1.46
N LYS A 78 -2.54 -5.07 0.78
CA LYS A 78 -3.53 -6.15 0.72
C LYS A 78 -3.90 -6.65 2.11
N LYS A 79 -2.90 -6.96 2.95
CA LYS A 79 -3.13 -7.52 4.28
C LYS A 79 -3.87 -6.56 5.20
N VAL A 80 -3.50 -5.27 5.15
CA VAL A 80 -4.18 -4.21 5.89
C VAL A 80 -5.63 -4.08 5.43
N TYR A 81 -5.87 -4.01 4.12
CA TYR A 81 -7.21 -3.92 3.57
C TYR A 81 -8.08 -5.11 3.98
N SER A 82 -7.60 -6.33 3.79
CA SER A 82 -8.29 -7.56 4.19
C SER A 82 -8.68 -7.54 5.66
N HIS A 83 -7.76 -7.14 6.56
CA HIS A 83 -8.03 -7.07 7.99
C HIS A 83 -9.22 -6.17 8.32
N TYR A 84 -9.26 -4.96 7.76
CA TYR A 84 -10.34 -4.02 8.03
C TYR A 84 -11.66 -4.41 7.34
N THR A 85 -11.62 -5.02 6.15
CA THR A 85 -12.85 -5.48 5.49
C THR A 85 -13.45 -6.73 6.12
N GLU A 86 -12.62 -7.67 6.58
CA GLU A 86 -13.08 -8.88 7.27
C GLU A 86 -13.65 -8.56 8.66
N ASN A 87 -13.08 -7.57 9.35
CA ASN A 87 -13.58 -7.12 10.65
C ASN A 87 -14.88 -6.30 10.53
N ALA A 88 -15.03 -5.50 9.46
CA ALA A 88 -16.29 -4.79 9.19
C ALA A 88 -17.48 -5.76 9.04
N GLY A 89 -17.27 -6.90 8.37
CA GLY A 89 -18.30 -7.96 8.25
C GLY A 89 -18.62 -8.69 9.55
N LYS A 90 -17.76 -8.61 10.58
CA LYS A 90 -18.00 -9.20 11.91
C LYS A 90 -18.68 -8.22 12.87
N ASN A 91 -18.44 -6.92 12.72
CA ASN A 91 -19.06 -5.87 13.54
C ASN A 91 -20.45 -5.43 13.06
N SER A 92 -20.94 -5.93 11.92
CA SER A 92 -22.28 -5.65 11.40
C SER A 92 -23.36 -6.61 11.90
N ALA A 93 -23.13 -7.33 13.00
CA ALA A 93 -24.21 -8.08 13.65
C ALA A 93 -25.29 -7.09 14.11
N PRO A 94 -26.58 -7.33 13.80
CA PRO A 94 -27.63 -6.39 14.18
C PRO A 94 -27.67 -6.26 15.70
N ALA A 95 -27.65 -5.03 16.19
CA ALA A 95 -28.04 -4.74 17.57
C ALA A 95 -29.44 -5.36 17.79
N LYS A 96 -29.54 -6.30 18.73
CA LYS A 96 -30.81 -6.84 19.19
C LYS A 96 -31.66 -5.77 19.84
#